data_AF-A0A7W0QI13-F1
#
_entry.id   AF-A0A7W0QI13-F1
#
_cell.length_a   1.000
_cell.length_b   1.000
_cell.length_c   1.000
_cell.angle_alpha   90.00
_cell.angle_beta   90.00
_cell.angle_gamma   90.00
#
_symmetry.space_group_name_H-M   'P 1'
#
loop_
_entity.id
_entity.type
_entity.pdbx_description
1 polymer ?
#
loop_
_entity_poly.entity_id
_entity_poly.type
_entity_poly.pdbx_seq_one_letter_code
_entity_poly.pdbx_strand_id
1 'polypeptide(L)'
;MTCAPPTEIVVYWRPGCLFCSSLLRQLDGRGVPHCRVDIRQDPDGAARVRSVANGNETVPTVGIGPVMLVNPDIHTVLAAATEHVPHAVPDGYEPPQPGRFGRWLLSKLSGTPST
;
A
#
# COMPACT_ATOMS: atom_id res chain seq x y z
N MET A 1 -4.46 -16.19 -14.26
CA MET A 1 -4.73 -16.27 -12.80
C MET A 1 -5.71 -15.17 -12.48
N THR A 2 -6.85 -15.49 -11.88
CA THR A 2 -7.85 -14.50 -11.50
C THR A 2 -7.52 -14.03 -10.09
N CYS A 3 -7.28 -12.72 -9.90
CA CYS A 3 -7.09 -12.15 -8.57
C CYS A 3 -8.42 -12.18 -7.80
N ALA A 4 -8.38 -12.51 -6.51
CA ALA A 4 -9.56 -12.49 -5.64
C ALA A 4 -9.47 -11.32 -4.62
N PRO A 5 -9.95 -10.11 -4.96
CA PRO A 5 -9.77 -8.92 -4.14
C PRO A 5 -10.30 -8.98 -2.69
N PRO A 6 -11.38 -9.71 -2.33
CA PRO A 6 -11.81 -9.73 -0.94
C PRO A 6 -10.85 -10.50 -0.02
N THR A 7 -9.98 -11.35 -0.57
CA THR A 7 -9.11 -12.25 0.20
C THR A 7 -7.62 -12.06 -0.11
N GLU A 8 -7.26 -11.16 -1.02
CA GLU A 8 -5.88 -10.99 -1.48
C GLU A 8 -5.53 -9.52 -1.63
N ILE A 9 -4.24 -9.21 -1.57
CA ILE A 9 -3.71 -7.91 -1.98
C ILE A 9 -3.63 -7.89 -3.51
N VAL A 10 -4.31 -6.94 -4.15
CA VAL A 10 -4.31 -6.79 -5.61
C VAL A 10 -3.65 -5.48 -6.00
N VAL A 11 -2.56 -5.54 -6.75
CA VAL A 11 -1.85 -4.37 -7.25
C VAL A 11 -2.23 -4.12 -8.72
N TYR A 12 -2.97 -3.04 -8.94
CA TYR A 12 -3.26 -2.50 -10.27
C TYR A 12 -2.05 -1.69 -10.75
N TRP A 13 -1.48 -2.07 -11.88
CA TRP A 13 -0.23 -1.53 -12.39
C TRP A 13 -0.26 -1.35 -13.91
N ARG A 14 0.80 -0.74 -14.46
CA ARG A 14 1.06 -0.73 -15.91
C ARG A 14 2.57 -0.72 -16.20
N PRO A 15 3.03 -1.28 -17.33
CA PRO A 15 4.42 -1.17 -17.75
C PRO A 15 4.91 0.28 -17.89
N GLY A 16 6.15 0.52 -17.50
CA GLY A 16 6.78 1.84 -17.47
C GLY A 16 6.49 2.67 -16.21
N CYS A 17 5.70 2.17 -15.26
CA CYS A 17 5.39 2.84 -14.01
C CYS A 17 6.48 2.61 -12.95
N LEU A 18 7.32 3.62 -12.68
CA LEU A 18 8.40 3.53 -11.68
C LEU A 18 7.87 3.29 -10.26
N PHE A 19 6.77 3.95 -9.86
CA PHE A 19 6.13 3.74 -8.56
C PHE A 19 5.63 2.30 -8.38
N CYS A 20 5.05 1.73 -9.45
CA CYS A 20 4.60 0.35 -9.47
C CYS A 20 5.77 -0.62 -9.30
N SER A 21 6.86 -0.42 -10.05
CA SER A 21 8.07 -1.24 -9.90
C SER A 21 8.69 -1.15 -8.50
N SER A 22 8.66 0.04 -7.88
CA SER A 22 9.13 0.23 -6.51
C SER A 22 8.26 -0.53 -5.50
N LEU A 23 6.94 -0.37 -5.57
CA LEU A 23 6.01 -1.03 -4.65
C LEU A 23 6.06 -2.56 -4.79
N LEU A 24 6.02 -3.07 -6.03
CA LEU A 24 6.08 -4.51 -6.30
C LEU A 24 7.38 -5.12 -5.76
N ARG A 25 8.53 -4.47 -5.98
CA ARG A 25 9.82 -4.94 -5.42
C ARG A 25 9.81 -4.99 -3.90
N GLN A 26 9.16 -4.02 -3.25
CA GLN A 26 9.07 -3.98 -1.80
C GLN A 26 8.16 -5.07 -1.22
N LEU A 27 7.08 -5.42 -1.93
CA LEU A 27 6.21 -6.55 -1.60
C LEU A 27 6.93 -7.88 -1.81
N ASP A 28 7.56 -8.06 -2.98
CA ASP A 28 8.35 -9.25 -3.33
C ASP A 28 9.48 -9.48 -2.32
N GLY A 29 10.25 -8.44 -2.00
CA GLY A 29 11.37 -8.52 -1.05
C GLY A 29 10.97 -8.81 0.39
N ARG A 30 9.68 -8.67 0.73
CA ARG A 30 9.11 -9.02 2.04
C ARG A 30 8.32 -10.33 2.01
N GLY A 31 8.28 -11.00 0.86
CA GLY A 31 7.51 -12.25 0.69
C GLY A 31 6.00 -12.06 0.80
N VAL A 32 5.48 -10.86 0.57
CA VAL A 32 4.05 -10.54 0.70
C VAL A 32 3.30 -11.06 -0.53
N PRO A 33 2.42 -12.08 -0.39
CA PRO A 33 1.62 -12.58 -1.49
C PRO A 33 0.71 -11.48 -2.04
N HIS A 34 0.76 -11.28 -3.35
CA HIS A 34 -0.10 -10.32 -4.02
C HIS A 34 -0.37 -10.75 -5.46
N CYS A 35 -1.54 -10.36 -5.95
CA CYS A 35 -1.90 -10.49 -7.34
C CYS A 35 -1.65 -9.18 -8.10
N ARG A 36 -1.38 -9.25 -9.41
CA ARG A 36 -1.04 -8.10 -10.24
C ARG A 36 -2.00 -8.01 -11.42
N VAL A 37 -2.60 -6.84 -11.62
CA VAL A 37 -3.51 -6.56 -12.74
C VAL A 37 -2.94 -5.44 -13.59
N ASP A 38 -2.58 -5.72 -14.86
CA ASP A 38 -2.18 -4.67 -15.81
C ASP A 38 -3.42 -3.98 -16.37
N ILE A 39 -3.67 -2.75 -15.93
CA ILE A 39 -4.87 -1.99 -16.31
C ILE A 39 -4.91 -1.63 -17.80
N ARG A 40 -3.79 -1.74 -18.53
CA ARG A 40 -3.79 -1.52 -19.99
C ARG A 40 -4.34 -2.72 -20.76
N GLN A 41 -4.33 -3.89 -20.15
CA GLN A 41 -4.83 -5.13 -20.74
C GLN A 41 -6.18 -5.55 -20.13
N ASP A 42 -6.53 -5.01 -18.96
CA ASP A 42 -7.75 -5.32 -18.24
C ASP A 42 -8.65 -4.07 -18.14
N PRO A 43 -9.69 -3.96 -18.99
CA PRO A 43 -10.62 -2.83 -18.95
C PRO A 43 -11.42 -2.75 -17.64
N ASP A 44 -11.69 -3.88 -16.98
CA ASP A 44 -12.38 -3.91 -15.69
C ASP A 44 -11.45 -3.42 -14.58
N GLY A 45 -10.18 -3.80 -14.65
CA GLY A 45 -9.11 -3.26 -13.81
C GLY A 45 -8.98 -1.74 -13.96
N ALA A 46 -8.97 -1.22 -15.19
CA ALA A 46 -8.96 0.21 -15.46
C ALA A 46 -10.21 0.91 -14.90
N ALA A 47 -11.40 0.35 -15.10
CA ALA A 47 -12.65 0.91 -14.58
C ALA A 47 -12.62 1.01 -13.04
N ARG A 48 -12.12 -0.03 -12.37
CA ARG A 48 -11.96 -0.05 -10.91
C ARG A 48 -10.99 1.02 -10.42
N VAL A 49 -9.85 1.20 -11.08
CA VAL A 49 -8.91 2.30 -10.75
C VAL A 49 -9.58 3.67 -10.94
N ARG A 50 -10.24 3.92 -12.07
CA ARG A 50 -10.92 5.20 -12.32
C ARG A 50 -11.99 5.51 -11.27
N SER A 51 -12.69 4.50 -10.77
CA SER A 51 -13.72 4.67 -9.74
C SER A 51 -13.18 5.23 -8.41
N VAL A 52 -11.90 4.97 -8.09
CA VAL A 52 -11.28 5.40 -6.81
C VAL A 52 -10.26 6.53 -6.98
N ALA A 53 -9.80 6.77 -8.21
CA ALA A 53 -8.78 7.76 -8.52
C ALA A 53 -9.35 9.00 -9.24
N ASN A 54 -10.57 9.42 -8.87
CA ASN A 54 -11.24 10.61 -9.42
C ASN A 54 -11.35 10.57 -10.96
N GLY A 55 -11.68 9.40 -11.52
CA GLY A 55 -11.78 9.18 -12.97
C GLY A 55 -10.43 8.94 -13.66
N ASN A 56 -9.30 9.04 -12.97
CA ASN A 56 -7.98 8.85 -13.54
C ASN A 56 -7.51 7.39 -13.48
N GLU A 57 -6.56 7.02 -14.33
CA GLU A 57 -5.86 5.73 -14.29
C GLU A 57 -4.58 5.81 -13.45
N THR A 58 -4.69 6.31 -12.22
CA THR A 58 -3.55 6.47 -11.32
C THR A 58 -3.08 5.11 -10.81
N VAL A 59 -1.82 4.77 -11.06
CA VAL A 59 -1.19 3.53 -10.60
C VAL A 59 0.15 3.84 -9.90
N PRO A 60 0.58 3.03 -8.91
CA PRO A 60 -0.08 1.83 -8.40
C PRO A 60 -1.38 2.16 -7.66
N THR A 61 -2.42 1.38 -7.88
CA THR A 61 -3.61 1.36 -7.02
C THR A 61 -3.69 -0.03 -6.39
N VAL A 62 -4.00 -0.12 -5.10
CA VAL A 62 -3.96 -1.38 -4.35
C VAL A 62 -5.33 -1.67 -3.76
N GLY A 63 -5.89 -2.82 -4.09
CA GLY A 63 -7.09 -3.37 -3.44
C GLY A 63 -6.71 -4.32 -2.32
N ILE A 64 -7.35 -4.16 -1.16
CA ILE A 64 -7.09 -4.93 0.07
C ILE A 64 -8.44 -5.16 0.77
N GLY A 65 -9.06 -6.32 0.55
CA GLY A 65 -10.40 -6.57 1.07
C GLY A 65 -11.40 -5.51 0.58
N PRO A 66 -12.07 -4.76 1.47
CA PRO A 66 -12.99 -3.69 1.09
C PRO A 66 -12.29 -2.36 0.74
N VAL A 67 -10.99 -2.23 1.00
CA VAL A 67 -10.26 -0.96 0.86
C VAL A 67 -9.53 -0.87 -0.47
N MET A 68 -9.50 0.35 -1.02
CA MET A 68 -8.75 0.71 -2.21
C MET A 68 -7.84 1.89 -1.89
N LEU A 69 -6.54 1.75 -2.17
CA LEU A 69 -5.53 2.75 -1.89
C LEU A 69 -4.94 3.25 -3.20
N VAL A 70 -4.95 4.57 -3.42
CA VAL A 70 -4.40 5.20 -4.64
C VAL A 70 -2.97 5.66 -4.36
N ASN A 71 -2.01 5.16 -5.13
CA ASN A 71 -0.57 5.41 -5.01
C ASN A 71 -0.02 5.30 -3.57
N PRO A 72 -0.29 4.21 -2.83
CA PRO A 72 0.20 4.07 -1.46
C PRO A 72 1.69 3.74 -1.41
N ASP A 73 2.32 4.06 -0.28
CA ASP A 73 3.59 3.47 0.10
C ASP A 73 3.41 2.06 0.71
N ILE A 74 4.53 1.35 0.91
CA ILE A 74 4.52 -0.02 1.44
C ILE A 74 3.95 -0.12 2.85
N HIS A 75 4.14 0.90 3.69
CA HIS A 75 3.69 0.87 5.08
C HIS A 75 2.18 1.00 5.17
N THR A 76 1.61 1.86 4.32
CA THR A 76 0.17 2.02 4.17
C THR A 76 -0.47 0.72 3.67
N VAL A 77 0.13 0.06 2.67
CA VAL A 77 -0.35 -1.23 2.17
C VAL A 77 -0.35 -2.28 3.27
N LEU A 78 0.73 -2.39 4.04
CA LEU A 78 0.86 -3.43 5.04
C LEU A 78 0.00 -3.18 6.28
N ALA A 79 -0.16 -1.93 6.72
CA ALA A 79 -1.10 -1.58 7.78
C ALA A 79 -2.54 -1.97 7.39
N ALA A 80 -2.99 -1.61 6.19
CA ALA A 80 -4.31 -1.98 5.69
C ALA A 80 -4.45 -3.50 5.49
N ALA A 81 -3.39 -4.20 5.07
CA ALA A 81 -3.40 -5.65 4.92
C ALA A 81 -3.55 -6.36 6.26
N THR A 82 -2.84 -5.92 7.30
CA THR A 82 -2.99 -6.45 8.67
C THR A 82 -4.42 -6.28 9.19
N GLU A 83 -5.08 -5.16 8.87
CA GLU A 83 -6.46 -4.91 9.30
C GLU A 83 -7.51 -5.73 8.52
N HIS A 84 -7.39 -5.79 7.19
CA HIS A 84 -8.48 -6.30 6.33
C HIS A 84 -8.27 -7.71 5.79
N VAL A 85 -7.02 -8.14 5.63
CA VAL A 85 -6.64 -9.45 5.08
C VAL A 85 -5.42 -10.00 5.81
N PRO A 86 -5.48 -10.20 7.14
CA PRO A 86 -4.30 -10.57 7.94
C PRO A 86 -3.63 -11.86 7.46
N HIS A 87 -4.39 -12.78 6.87
CA HIS A 87 -3.89 -14.03 6.29
C HIS A 87 -3.04 -13.84 5.01
N ALA A 88 -3.10 -12.66 4.39
CA ALA A 88 -2.30 -12.30 3.22
C ALA A 88 -0.97 -11.60 3.59
N VAL A 89 -0.70 -11.39 4.88
CA VAL A 89 0.58 -10.84 5.36
C VAL A 89 1.41 -11.97 5.97
N PRO A 90 2.70 -12.12 5.62
CA PRO A 90 3.57 -13.11 6.25
C PRO A 90 3.70 -12.89 7.77
N ASP A 91 3.80 -13.97 8.53
CA ASP A 91 4.07 -13.93 9.97
C ASP A 91 5.34 -13.14 10.27
N GLY A 92 5.30 -12.28 11.29
CA GLY A 92 6.45 -11.48 11.72
C GLY A 92 6.61 -10.11 11.06
N TYR A 93 5.63 -9.65 10.26
CA TYR A 93 5.58 -8.24 9.85
C TYR A 93 5.10 -7.34 11.00
N GLU A 94 5.97 -6.46 11.49
CA GLU A 94 5.62 -5.39 12.42
C GLU A 94 5.74 -4.04 11.68
N PRO A 95 4.71 -3.17 11.68
CA PRO A 95 4.80 -1.84 11.08
C PRO A 95 5.97 -1.08 11.72
N PRO A 96 6.76 -0.28 10.98
CA PRO A 96 7.79 0.52 11.60
C PRO A 96 7.14 1.46 12.62
N GLN A 97 7.51 1.29 13.89
CA GLN A 97 7.20 2.24 14.95
C GLN A 97 7.72 3.63 14.49
N PRO A 98 6.96 4.72 14.68
CA PRO A 98 7.45 6.05 14.36
C PRO A 98 8.79 6.27 15.05
N GLY A 99 9.82 6.53 14.25
CA GLY A 99 11.21 6.48 14.68
C GLY A 99 11.49 7.36 15.89
N ARG A 100 12.44 6.93 16.73
CA ARG A 100 12.92 7.57 17.98
C ARG A 100 13.25 9.07 17.85
N PHE A 101 13.50 9.56 16.62
CA PHE A 101 13.72 10.97 16.29
C PHE A 101 12.47 11.85 16.45
N GLY A 102 11.26 11.34 16.18
CA GLY A 102 10.02 12.10 16.35
C GLY A 102 9.73 12.44 17.80
N ARG A 103 10.02 11.50 18.72
CA ARG A 103 9.91 11.71 20.16
C ARG A 103 10.94 12.73 20.69
N TRP A 104 12.15 12.74 20.11
CA TRP A 104 13.21 13.69 20.48
C TRP A 104 12.88 15.13 20.05
N LEU A 105 12.29 15.31 18.85
CA LEU A 105 11.88 16.63 18.36
C LEU A 105 10.74 17.22 19.20
N LEU A 106 9.75 16.39 19.57
CA LEU A 106 8.63 16.80 20.44
C LEU A 106 9.11 17.20 21.84
N SER A 107 10.06 16.47 22.43
CA SER A 107 10.61 16.81 23.75
C SER A 107 11.48 18.08 23.79
N LYS A 108 11.94 18.57 22.63
CA LYS A 108 12.74 19.81 22.55
C LYS A 108 11.93 21.06 22.23
N LEU A 109 10.66 20.93 21.82
CA LEU A 109 9.76 22.06 21.59
C LEU A 109 8.93 22.41 22.83
N SER A 110 8.85 21.53 23.83
CA SER A 110 8.29 21.81 25.16
C SER A 110 9.31 22.54 26.05
N GLY A 111 9.96 23.57 25.52
CA GLY A 111 10.82 24.45 26.29
C GLY A 111 10.00 25.40 27.15
N THR A 112 9.73 25.03 28.40
CA THR A 112 9.45 26.01 29.46
C THR A 112 10.77 26.40 30.12
N PRO A 113 11.25 27.65 29.97
CA PRO A 113 12.28 28.14 30.87
C PRO A 113 11.65 28.49 32.21
N SER A 114 12.08 27.78 33.24
CA SER A 114 11.89 28.18 34.64
C SER A 114 12.59 29.53 34.88
N THR A 115 11.87 30.51 35.38
CA THR A 115 12.30 31.42 36.45
C THR A 115 11.04 31.91 37.16
#